data_AF-A0A2V9PMW0-F1
#
_entry.id   AF-A0A2V9PMW0-F1
#
_cell.length_a   1.000
_cell.length_b   1.000
_cell.length_c   1.000
_cell.angle_alpha   90.00
_cell.angle_beta   90.00
_cell.angle_gamma   90.00
#
_symmetry.space_group_name_H-M   'P 1'
#
loop_
_entity.id
_entity.type
_entity.pdbx_description
1 polymer ?
#
loop_
_entity_poly.entity_id
_entity_poly.type
_entity_poly.pdbx_seq_one_letter_code
_entity_poly.pdbx_strand_id
1 'polypeptide(L)'
;MNAQTGFSLGALEQRLALMQELAGELEQAQAAIVASDSNEFQLHTDRQRTLCEAVCALSSPPAPAEVSPDFQQRREILTQKLAKIENRVRQLNRIHAALVRRAQRTLAIFSRALASSALTYVAPQAQTSSTELCSER
;
A
#
# COMPACT_ATOMS: atom_id res chain seq x y z
N MET A 1 2.39 -18.70 38.37
CA MET A 1 1.43 -18.36 37.31
C MET A 1 1.62 -16.96 36.69
N ASN A 2 2.64 -16.17 37.07
CA ASN A 2 2.84 -14.79 36.59
C ASN A 2 3.53 -14.66 35.20
N ALA A 3 4.03 -15.76 34.64
CA ALA A 3 4.77 -15.72 33.37
C ALA A 3 3.86 -15.59 32.13
N GLN A 4 2.64 -16.17 32.17
CA GLN A 4 1.69 -16.11 31.05
C GLN A 4 1.03 -14.73 30.92
N THR A 5 0.83 -14.02 32.03
CA THR A 5 0.29 -12.66 32.04
C THR A 5 1.31 -11.65 31.51
N GLY A 6 2.59 -11.77 31.87
CA GLY A 6 3.66 -10.95 31.30
C GLY A 6 3.83 -11.16 29.78
N PHE A 7 3.72 -12.41 29.31
CA PHE A 7 3.82 -12.75 27.89
C PHE A 7 2.67 -12.16 27.05
N SER A 8 1.43 -12.21 27.56
CA SER A 8 0.27 -11.63 26.85
C SER A 8 0.28 -10.10 26.78
N LEU A 9 0.77 -9.42 27.82
CA LEU A 9 0.93 -7.96 27.80
C LEU A 9 2.05 -7.52 26.86
N GLY A 10 3.19 -8.23 26.87
CA GLY A 10 4.31 -7.98 25.96
C GLY A 10 3.92 -8.15 24.48
N ALA A 11 3.11 -9.16 24.16
CA ALA A 11 2.58 -9.35 22.80
C ALA A 11 1.69 -8.19 22.35
N LEU A 12 0.86 -7.62 23.24
CA LEU A 12 0.03 -6.45 22.94
C LEU A 12 0.86 -5.19 22.73
N GLU A 13 1.89 -4.96 23.54
CA GLU A 13 2.82 -3.84 23.40
C GLU A 13 3.61 -3.94 22.08
N GLN A 14 4.09 -5.14 21.74
CA GLN A 14 4.81 -5.40 20.49
C GLN A 14 3.91 -5.20 19.26
N ARG A 15 2.66 -5.68 19.31
CA ARG A 15 1.68 -5.42 18.26
C ARG A 15 1.39 -3.93 18.10
N LEU A 16 1.34 -3.17 19.20
CA LEU A 16 1.11 -1.73 19.16
C LEU A 16 2.28 -0.99 18.49
N ALA A 17 3.53 -1.38 18.79
CA ALA A 17 4.71 -0.80 18.15
C ALA A 17 4.72 -1.06 16.64
N LEU A 18 4.46 -2.30 16.21
CA LEU A 18 4.41 -2.65 14.78
C LEU A 18 3.31 -1.90 14.03
N MET A 19 2.15 -1.70 14.66
CA MET A 19 1.06 -0.93 14.05
C MET A 19 1.36 0.57 13.94
N GLN A 20 2.17 1.12 14.85
CA GLN A 20 2.65 2.50 14.75
C GLN A 20 3.66 2.65 13.61
N GLU A 21 4.57 1.68 13.47
CA GLU A 21 5.54 1.64 12.38
C GLU A 21 4.85 1.52 11.02
N LEU A 22 3.84 0.65 10.91
CA LEU A 22 3.02 0.51 9.70
C LEU A 22 2.29 1.82 9.35
N ALA A 23 1.78 2.55 10.35
CA ALA A 23 1.16 3.85 10.11
C ALA A 23 2.16 4.87 9.55
N GLY A 24 3.40 4.88 10.06
CA GLY A 24 4.47 5.74 9.55
C GLY A 24 4.86 5.41 8.11
N GLU A 25 5.03 4.13 7.80
CA GLU A 25 5.34 3.66 6.44
C GLU A 25 4.21 3.98 5.44
N LEU A 26 2.95 3.95 5.88
CA LEU A 26 1.82 4.37 5.04
C LEU A 26 1.81 5.88 4.77
N GLU A 27 2.16 6.71 5.74
CA GLU A 27 2.27 8.16 5.56
C GLU A 27 3.42 8.52 4.60
N GLN A 28 4.57 7.86 4.75
CA GLN A 28 5.71 8.04 3.86
C GLN A 28 5.39 7.56 2.43
N ALA A 29 4.75 6.40 2.28
CA ALA A 29 4.30 5.91 0.98
C ALA A 29 3.31 6.88 0.29
N GLN A 30 2.42 7.52 1.06
CA GLN A 30 1.51 8.54 0.52
C GLN A 30 2.28 9.76 0.02
N ALA A 31 3.28 10.22 0.78
CA ALA A 31 4.14 11.33 0.37
C ALA A 31 4.92 11.00 -0.91
N ALA A 32 5.49 9.79 -1.02
CA ALA A 32 6.20 9.32 -2.21
C ALA A 32 5.28 9.27 -3.45
N ILE A 33 4.03 8.81 -3.32
CA ILE A 33 3.06 8.84 -4.42
C ILE A 33 2.78 10.28 -4.89
N VAL A 34 2.61 11.22 -3.95
CA VAL A 34 2.37 12.63 -4.30
C VAL A 34 3.60 13.25 -4.97
N ALA A 35 4.81 12.89 -4.52
CA ALA A 35 6.07 13.30 -5.13
C ALA A 35 6.36 12.58 -6.47
N SER A 36 5.57 11.57 -6.84
CA SER A 36 5.80 10.68 -7.99
C SER A 36 7.14 9.95 -7.95
N ASP A 37 7.67 9.67 -6.75
CA ASP A 37 8.88 8.87 -6.56
C ASP A 37 8.53 7.37 -6.55
N SER A 38 8.73 6.71 -7.69
CA SER A 38 8.42 5.28 -7.84
C SER A 38 9.34 4.37 -7.03
N ASN A 39 10.58 4.79 -6.75
CA ASN A 39 11.55 3.98 -6.03
C ASN A 39 11.24 3.97 -4.53
N GLU A 40 10.95 5.14 -3.95
CA GLU A 40 10.51 5.23 -2.56
C GLU A 40 9.16 4.53 -2.35
N PHE A 41 8.21 4.67 -3.28
CA PHE A 41 6.94 3.96 -3.21
C PHE A 41 7.10 2.44 -3.16
N GLN A 42 8.02 1.88 -3.96
CA GLN A 42 8.29 0.45 -3.96
C GLN A 42 8.95 -0.02 -2.66
N LEU A 43 9.93 0.75 -2.15
CA LEU A 43 10.56 0.49 -0.85
C LEU A 43 9.53 0.42 0.29
N HIS A 44 8.62 1.40 0.37
CA HIS A 44 7.58 1.42 1.40
C HIS A 44 6.57 0.27 1.23
N THR A 45 6.27 -0.13 0.00
CA THR A 45 5.37 -1.27 -0.27
C THR A 45 5.97 -2.59 0.24
N ASP A 46 7.27 -2.81 0.05
CA ASP A 46 7.96 -4.01 0.53
C ASP A 46 8.10 -4.02 2.06
N ARG A 47 8.32 -2.85 2.68
CA ARG A 47 8.27 -2.71 4.16
C ARG A 47 6.88 -2.99 4.72
N GLN A 48 5.83 -2.49 4.09
CA GLN A 48 4.44 -2.75 4.49
C GLN A 48 4.11 -4.25 4.43
N ARG A 49 4.61 -4.99 3.43
CA ARG A 49 4.44 -6.45 3.34
C ARG A 49 5.06 -7.14 4.56
N THR A 50 6.30 -6.79 4.88
CA THR A 50 7.05 -7.37 6.01
C THR A 50 6.35 -7.09 7.35
N LEU A 51 5.86 -5.87 7.55
CA LEU A 51 5.13 -5.49 8.76
C LEU A 51 3.77 -6.20 8.87
N CYS A 52 3.05 -6.36 7.75
CA CYS A 52 1.78 -7.11 7.73
C CYS A 52 2.00 -8.58 8.10
N GLU A 53 3.04 -9.22 7.58
CA GLU A 53 3.40 -10.60 7.92
C GLU A 53 3.72 -10.75 9.41
N ALA A 54 4.47 -9.82 9.99
CA ALA A 54 4.78 -9.79 11.42
C ALA A 54 3.52 -9.60 12.30
N VAL A 55 2.60 -8.73 11.89
CA VAL A 55 1.33 -8.53 12.62
C VAL A 55 0.43 -9.77 12.53
N CYS A 56 0.36 -10.43 11.37
CA CYS A 56 -0.37 -11.68 11.19
C CYS A 56 0.20 -12.80 12.07
N ALA A 57 1.52 -12.92 12.17
CA ALA A 57 2.18 -13.90 13.03
C ALA A 57 1.88 -13.69 14.53
N LEU A 58 1.61 -12.46 14.95
CA LEU A 58 1.27 -12.09 16.32
C LEU A 58 -0.23 -12.13 16.62
N SER A 59 -1.09 -12.39 15.62
CA SER A 59 -2.54 -12.44 15.79
C SER A 59 -3.00 -13.78 16.36
N SER A 60 -2.48 -14.17 17.53
CA SER A 60 -3.08 -15.22 18.36
C SER A 60 -4.14 -14.58 19.27
N PRO A 61 -5.38 -15.10 19.33
CA PRO A 61 -6.39 -14.58 20.25
C PRO A 61 -5.91 -14.75 21.70
N PRO A 62 -5.95 -13.70 22.54
CA PRO A 62 -5.62 -13.84 23.94
C PRO A 62 -6.70 -14.67 24.63
N ALA A 63 -6.31 -15.81 25.21
CA ALA A 63 -7.20 -16.64 26.02
C ALA A 63 -7.69 -15.83 27.25
N PRO A 64 -8.97 -15.99 27.66
CA PRO A 64 -9.48 -15.35 28.85
C PRO A 64 -8.87 -16.04 30.09
N ALA A 65 -7.75 -15.51 30.58
CA ALA A 65 -7.24 -15.87 31.90
C ALA A 65 -7.82 -14.92 32.96
N GLU A 66 -8.17 -15.45 34.12
CA GLU A 66 -8.56 -14.68 35.30
C GLU A 66 -7.35 -13.90 35.82
N VAL A 67 -7.45 -12.57 35.86
CA VAL A 67 -6.32 -11.71 36.22
C VAL A 67 -6.72 -10.60 37.18
N SER A 68 -5.76 -10.26 38.05
CA SER A 68 -5.78 -9.15 39.02
C SER A 68 -6.28 -7.82 38.40
N PRO A 69 -7.03 -6.97 39.15
CA PRO A 69 -7.62 -5.74 38.63
C PRO A 69 -6.60 -4.77 37.98
N ASP A 70 -5.38 -4.64 38.52
CA ASP A 70 -4.33 -3.79 37.94
C ASP A 70 -3.90 -4.25 36.53
N PHE A 71 -3.88 -5.56 36.31
CA PHE A 71 -3.56 -6.13 35.00
C PHE A 71 -4.70 -5.92 34.00
N GLN A 72 -5.95 -6.04 34.45
CA GLN A 72 -7.12 -5.80 33.61
C GLN A 72 -7.16 -4.35 33.12
N GLN A 73 -6.92 -3.38 34.02
CA GLN A 73 -6.89 -1.96 33.66
C GLN A 73 -5.79 -1.66 32.63
N ARG A 74 -4.58 -2.20 32.83
CA ARG A 74 -3.48 -1.98 31.89
C ARG A 74 -3.71 -2.68 30.54
N ARG A 75 -4.28 -3.88 30.55
CA ARG A 75 -4.69 -4.58 29.32
C ARG A 75 -5.76 -3.78 28.57
N GLU A 76 -6.76 -3.25 29.27
CA GLU A 76 -7.82 -2.45 28.67
C GLU A 76 -7.25 -1.19 28.01
N ILE A 77 -6.37 -0.45 28.70
CA ILE A 77 -5.68 0.72 28.12
C ILE A 77 -4.93 0.36 26.83
N LEU A 78 -4.20 -0.77 26.81
CA LEU A 78 -3.47 -1.21 25.63
C LEU A 78 -4.40 -1.62 24.48
N THR A 79 -5.50 -2.33 24.78
CA THR A 79 -6.49 -2.68 23.75
C THR A 79 -7.19 -1.45 23.16
N GLN A 80 -7.49 -0.42 23.96
CA GLN A 80 -8.04 0.84 23.47
C GLN A 80 -7.04 1.58 22.56
N LYS A 81 -5.75 1.60 22.93
CA LYS A 81 -4.70 2.18 22.07
C LYS A 81 -4.55 1.40 20.76
N LEU A 82 -4.62 0.07 20.81
CA LEU A 82 -4.61 -0.78 19.62
C LEU A 82 -5.81 -0.50 18.70
N ALA A 83 -7.02 -0.40 19.25
CA ALA A 83 -8.20 -0.06 18.44
C ALA A 83 -8.06 1.31 17.76
N LYS A 84 -7.46 2.30 18.44
CA LYS A 84 -7.18 3.62 17.87
C LYS A 84 -6.18 3.54 16.71
N ILE A 85 -5.05 2.84 16.88
CA ILE A 85 -4.04 2.73 15.83
C ILE A 85 -4.54 1.89 14.65
N GLU A 86 -5.33 0.84 14.89
CA GLU A 86 -5.99 0.05 13.84
C GLU A 86 -6.93 0.90 12.99
N ASN A 87 -7.73 1.78 13.62
CA ASN A 87 -8.59 2.71 12.89
C ASN A 87 -7.77 3.71 12.06
N ARG A 88 -6.66 4.22 12.61
CA ARG A 88 -5.75 5.11 11.88
C ARG A 88 -5.13 4.42 10.66
N VAL A 89 -4.59 3.22 10.83
CA VAL A 89 -4.03 2.41 9.73
C VAL A 89 -5.08 2.13 8.66
N ARG A 90 -6.31 1.80 9.06
CA ARG A 90 -7.41 1.60 8.11
C ARG A 90 -7.72 2.86 7.31
N GLN A 91 -7.73 4.02 7.96
CA GLN A 91 -7.92 5.30 7.28
C GLN A 91 -6.78 5.60 6.31
N LEU A 92 -5.53 5.45 6.73
CA LEU A 92 -4.36 5.65 5.90
C LEU A 92 -4.36 4.71 4.69
N ASN A 93 -4.71 3.43 4.87
CA ASN A 93 -4.86 2.47 3.77
C ASN A 93 -5.92 2.90 2.75
N ARG A 94 -7.05 3.48 3.20
CA ARG A 94 -8.08 3.99 2.28
C ARG A 94 -7.57 5.16 1.45
N ILE A 95 -6.83 6.08 2.07
CA ILE A 95 -6.21 7.23 1.40
C ILE A 95 -5.17 6.74 0.39
N HIS A 96 -4.26 5.87 0.82
CA HIS A 96 -3.26 5.25 -0.02
C HIS A 96 -3.87 4.59 -1.26
N ALA A 97 -4.90 3.74 -1.08
CA ALA A 97 -5.59 3.11 -2.18
C ALA A 97 -6.27 4.11 -3.13
N ALA A 98 -6.79 5.23 -2.61
CA ALA A 98 -7.35 6.29 -3.44
C ALA A 98 -6.27 7.01 -4.27
N LEU A 99 -5.11 7.29 -3.69
CA LEU A 99 -3.97 7.89 -4.39
C LEU A 99 -3.43 6.98 -5.49
N VAL A 100 -3.24 5.69 -5.21
CA VAL A 100 -2.80 4.70 -6.22
C VAL A 100 -3.78 4.64 -7.39
N ARG A 101 -5.09 4.54 -7.11
CA ARG A 101 -6.13 4.54 -8.16
C ARG A 101 -6.10 5.83 -8.99
N ARG A 102 -5.84 6.98 -8.37
CA ARG A 102 -5.72 8.26 -9.08
C ARG A 102 -4.48 8.26 -9.99
N ALA A 103 -3.33 7.85 -9.48
CA ALA A 103 -2.09 7.77 -10.27
C ALA A 103 -2.24 6.83 -11.48
N GLN A 104 -2.85 5.65 -11.28
CA GLN A 104 -3.15 4.72 -12.36
C GLN A 104 -4.04 5.33 -13.46
N ARG A 105 -5.08 6.08 -13.08
CA ARG A 105 -5.95 6.78 -14.06
C ARG A 105 -5.17 7.82 -14.86
N THR A 106 -4.32 8.61 -14.20
CA THR A 106 -3.49 9.61 -14.88
C THR A 106 -2.53 8.95 -15.89
N LEU A 107 -1.86 7.86 -15.50
CA LEU A 107 -0.99 7.10 -16.41
C LEU A 107 -1.78 6.50 -17.58
N ALA A 108 -2.98 5.98 -17.35
CA ALA A 108 -3.84 5.46 -18.41
C ALA A 108 -4.25 6.55 -19.42
N ILE A 109 -4.55 7.77 -18.94
CA ILE A 109 -4.85 8.92 -19.80
C ILE A 109 -3.62 9.30 -20.63
N PHE A 110 -2.43 9.41 -20.00
CA PHE A 110 -1.19 9.71 -20.73
C PHE A 110 -0.85 8.64 -21.76
N SER A 111 -0.97 7.36 -21.40
CA SER A 111 -0.77 6.24 -22.32
C SER A 111 -1.71 6.32 -23.53
N ARG A 112 -2.99 6.63 -23.30
CA ARG A 112 -3.97 6.81 -24.38
C ARG A 112 -3.66 8.02 -25.26
N ALA A 113 -3.26 9.13 -24.65
CA ALA A 113 -2.85 10.33 -25.37
C ALA A 113 -1.63 10.04 -26.26
N LEU A 114 -0.58 9.43 -25.72
CA LEU A 114 0.62 9.03 -26.47
C LEU A 114 0.29 8.06 -27.61
N ALA A 115 -0.58 7.06 -27.37
CA ALA A 115 -1.03 6.15 -28.41
C ALA A 115 -1.79 6.88 -29.54
N SER A 116 -2.60 7.88 -29.20
CA SER A 116 -3.32 8.69 -30.19
C SER A 116 -2.40 9.64 -30.96
N SER A 117 -1.39 10.22 -30.30
CA SER A 117 -0.39 11.10 -30.93
C SER A 117 0.61 10.32 -31.78
N ALA A 118 0.86 9.04 -31.46
CA ALA A 118 1.70 8.16 -32.28
C ALA A 118 1.12 7.96 -33.69
N LEU A 119 -0.22 7.99 -33.83
CA LEU A 119 -0.90 7.92 -35.14
C LEU A 119 -0.66 9.18 -35.99
N THR A 120 -0.35 10.31 -35.38
CA THR A 120 -0.11 11.58 -36.09
C THR A 120 1.29 11.63 -36.72
N TYR A 121 2.23 10.83 -36.23
CA TYR A 121 3.60 10.72 -36.76
C TYR A 121 3.83 9.48 -37.64
N VAL A 122 2.79 8.69 -37.95
CA VAL A 122 2.91 7.65 -38.97
C VAL A 122 3.12 8.36 -40.30
N ALA A 123 4.37 8.37 -40.77
CA ALA A 123 4.72 8.85 -42.10
C ALA A 123 3.82 8.15 -43.13
N PRO A 124 3.25 8.88 -44.10
CA PRO A 124 2.42 8.27 -45.13
C PRO A 124 3.21 7.13 -45.76
N GLN A 125 2.68 5.91 -45.71
CA GLN A 125 3.25 4.83 -46.51
C GLN A 125 3.16 5.31 -47.95
N ALA A 126 4.31 5.61 -48.54
CA ALA A 126 4.41 5.97 -49.93
C ALA A 126 3.74 4.84 -50.70
N GLN A 127 2.51 5.10 -51.14
CA GLN A 127 1.84 4.26 -52.12
C GLN A 127 2.76 4.36 -53.33
N THR A 128 3.63 3.37 -53.50
CA THR A 128 4.27 3.10 -54.76
C THR A 128 3.12 2.76 -55.69
N SER A 129 2.56 3.79 -56.31
CA SER A 129 1.77 3.68 -57.51
C SER A 129 2.61 2.85 -58.47
N SER A 130 2.23 1.58 -58.63
CA SER A 130 2.56 0.82 -59.82
C SER A 130 1.96 1.59 -60.99
N THR A 131 2.72 2.54 -61.51
CA THR A 131 2.58 3.02 -62.86
C THR A 131 2.87 1.83 -63.77
N GLU A 132 1.84 1.07 -64.08
CA GLU A 132 1.75 0.39 -65.37
C GLU A 132 1.57 1.49 -66.43
N LEU A 133 2.69 2.13 -66.76
CA LEU A 133 2.84 3.01 -67.91
C LEU A 133 3.19 2.13 -69.11
N CYS A 134 2.29 2.15 -70.11
CA CYS A 134 2.56 1.93 -71.53
C CYS A 134 3.44 0.72 -71.92
N SER A 135 2.78 -0.40 -72.25
CA SER A 135 3.31 -1.32 -73.27
C SER A 135 3.08 -0.68 -74.64
N GLU A 136 4.17 -0.25 -75.26
CA GLU A 136 4.25 0.23 -76.64
C GLU A 136 3.93 -0.90 -77.65
N ARG A 137 3.23 -0.50 -78.73
CA ARG A 137 3.26 -0.96 -80.13
C ARG A 137 3.12 -2.44 -80.48
#